data_AF-A0A5C3NSX8-F1
#
_entry.id   AF-A0A5C3NSX8-F1
#
_cell.length_a   1.000
_cell.length_b   1.000
_cell.length_c   1.000
_cell.angle_alpha   90.00
_cell.angle_beta   90.00
_cell.angle_gamma   90.00
#
_symmetry.space_group_name_H-M   'P 1'
#
loop_
_entity.id
_entity.type
_entity.pdbx_description
1 polymer ?
#
loop_
_entity_poly.entity_id
_entity_poly.type
_entity_poly.pdbx_seq_one_letter_code
_entity_poly.pdbx_strand_id
1 'polypeptide(L)'
;VKNRWTGWVAKREGQSVYLPQLEFVAEICEYVSFLARVIRPPVKSGVTAKPLNLNLPLLGPRFIPPSYLHAQRRNAAPEIKPDAAYLKPVNIVHPVFYPDVLEKCPR
;
A
#
# COMPACT_ATOMS: atom_id res chain seq x y z
N VAL A 1 2.36 2.00 11.08
CA VAL A 1 2.94 2.79 9.97
C VAL A 1 4.12 3.65 10.39
N LYS A 2 3.98 4.58 11.35
CA LYS A 2 5.05 5.48 11.82
C LYS A 2 6.41 4.80 12.07
N ASN A 3 6.42 3.74 12.87
CA ASN A 3 7.66 2.99 13.19
C ASN A 3 8.39 2.42 11.95
N ARG A 4 7.63 2.10 10.89
CA ARG A 4 8.18 1.52 9.66
C ARG A 4 8.97 2.58 8.89
N TRP A 5 8.34 3.73 8.62
CA TRP A 5 9.02 4.78 7.85
C TRP A 5 10.13 5.47 8.66
N THR A 6 10.00 5.63 9.97
CA THR A 6 11.09 6.19 10.79
C THR A 6 12.32 5.28 10.83
N GLY A 7 12.12 3.96 10.94
CA GLY A 7 13.21 2.99 10.83
C GLY A 7 13.88 2.98 9.44
N TRP A 8 13.12 3.27 8.39
CA TRP A 8 13.65 3.44 7.03
C TRP A 8 14.48 4.70 6.86
N VAL A 9 14.12 5.80 7.53
CA VAL A 9 14.88 7.05 7.54
C VAL A 9 16.21 6.84 8.26
N ALA A 10 16.19 6.23 9.45
CA ALA A 10 17.40 5.99 10.25
C ALA A 10 18.48 5.17 9.53
N LYS A 11 18.09 4.32 8.57
CA LYS A 11 19.01 3.47 7.79
C LYS A 11 19.52 4.13 6.50
N ARG A 12 19.12 5.36 6.19
CA ARG A 12 19.44 6.09 4.95
C ARG A 12 20.28 7.34 5.21
N GLU A 13 21.19 7.26 6.17
CA GLU A 13 22.10 8.36 6.50
C GLU A 13 22.88 8.80 5.24
N GLY A 14 22.80 10.08 4.88
CA GLY A 14 23.45 10.66 3.70
C GLY A 14 22.69 10.55 2.37
N GLN A 15 21.49 9.95 2.33
CA GLN A 15 20.65 9.94 1.11
C GLN A 15 19.54 11.00 1.18
N SER A 16 19.20 11.61 0.04
CA SER A 16 18.00 12.45 -0.04
C SER A 16 16.75 11.60 0.18
N VAL A 17 15.98 11.91 1.23
CA VAL A 17 14.75 11.18 1.57
C VAL A 17 13.55 12.13 1.49
N TYR A 18 12.57 11.78 0.65
CA TYR A 18 11.28 12.47 0.63
C TYR A 18 10.32 11.80 1.62
N LEU A 19 10.17 12.39 2.81
CA LEU A 19 9.41 11.82 3.93
C LEU A 19 7.95 11.50 3.59
N PRO A 20 7.18 12.39 2.91
CA PRO A 20 5.80 12.09 2.54
C PRO A 20 5.67 10.83 1.67
N GLN A 21 6.64 10.59 0.78
CA GLN A 21 6.66 9.36 -0.03
C GLN A 21 6.94 8.12 0.81
N LEU A 22 7.87 8.18 1.77
CA LEU A 22 8.14 7.05 2.64
C LEU A 22 6.93 6.71 3.52
N GLU A 23 6.24 7.72 4.03
CA GLU A 23 5.01 7.52 4.79
C GLU A 23 3.92 6.89 3.91
N PHE A 24 3.70 7.41 2.70
CA PHE A 24 2.75 6.83 1.75
C PHE A 24 3.07 5.36 1.42
N VAL A 25 4.33 5.02 1.17
CA VAL A 25 4.77 3.64 0.95
C VAL A 25 4.52 2.78 2.20
N ALA A 26 4.77 3.32 3.39
CA ALA A 26 4.56 2.57 4.63
C ALA A 26 3.08 2.29 4.92
N GLU A 27 2.18 3.23 4.60
CA GLU A 27 0.72 3.05 4.63
C GLU A 27 0.29 1.95 3.65
N ILE A 28 0.78 1.99 2.41
CA ILE A 28 0.50 0.96 1.40
C ILE A 28 0.96 -0.43 1.91
N CYS A 29 2.18 -0.53 2.44
CA CYS A 29 2.66 -1.79 3.00
C CYS A 29 1.78 -2.30 4.15
N GLU A 30 1.22 -1.40 4.96
CA GLU A 30 0.30 -1.78 6.04
C GLU A 30 -1.02 -2.30 5.50
N TYR A 31 -1.61 -1.60 4.54
CA TYR A 31 -2.83 -2.02 3.86
C TYR A 31 -2.66 -3.40 3.20
N VAL A 32 -1.56 -3.62 2.47
CA VAL A 32 -1.30 -4.91 1.81
C VAL A 32 -1.07 -6.03 2.83
N SER A 33 -0.35 -5.75 3.92
CA SER A 33 -0.16 -6.72 5.02
C SER A 33 -1.48 -7.08 5.70
N PHE A 34 -2.34 -6.08 5.94
CA PHE A 34 -3.69 -6.26 6.45
C PHE A 34 -4.52 -7.13 5.51
N LEU A 35 -4.52 -6.79 4.22
CA LEU A 35 -5.28 -7.51 3.20
C LEU A 35 -4.85 -8.98 3.12
N ALA A 36 -3.54 -9.24 3.07
CA ALA A 36 -2.96 -10.58 3.07
C ALA A 36 -3.42 -11.40 4.28
N ARG A 37 -3.48 -10.79 5.48
CA ARG A 37 -3.96 -11.45 6.69
C ARG A 37 -5.46 -11.76 6.65
N VAL A 38 -6.28 -10.87 6.09
CA VAL A 38 -7.74 -11.05 6.04
C VAL A 38 -8.15 -12.14 5.04
N ILE A 39 -7.46 -12.24 3.91
CA ILE A 39 -7.76 -13.24 2.88
C ILE A 39 -7.03 -14.57 3.10
N ARG A 40 -6.12 -14.64 4.07
CA ARG A 40 -5.39 -15.87 4.42
C ARG A 40 -6.38 -16.94 4.89
N PRO A 41 -6.37 -18.14 4.29
CA PRO A 41 -7.24 -19.22 4.72
C PRO A 41 -6.83 -19.73 6.12
N PRO A 42 -7.77 -20.26 6.92
CA PRO A 42 -7.46 -20.92 8.18
C PRO A 42 -6.54 -22.12 7.95
N VAL A 43 -5.53 -22.27 8.81
CA VAL A 43 -4.65 -23.44 8.85
C VAL A 43 -5.55 -24.66 9.11
N LYS A 44 -5.66 -25.59 8.14
CA LYS A 44 -6.52 -26.79 8.11
C LYS A 44 -7.93 -26.67 7.49
N SER A 45 -8.26 -25.57 6.82
CA SER A 45 -9.56 -25.46 6.13
C SER A 45 -9.66 -26.24 4.81
N GLY A 46 -8.53 -26.63 4.22
CA GLY A 46 -8.50 -27.19 2.85
C GLY A 46 -8.80 -26.17 1.75
N VAL A 47 -9.09 -24.91 2.13
CA VAL A 47 -9.39 -23.81 1.22
C VAL A 47 -8.12 -23.03 0.91
N THR A 48 -7.93 -22.67 -0.36
CA THR A 48 -6.74 -21.95 -0.85
C THR A 48 -6.78 -20.44 -0.56
N ALA A 49 -7.97 -19.83 -0.49
CA ALA A 49 -8.14 -18.42 -0.16
C ALA A 49 -9.49 -18.13 0.52
N LYS A 50 -9.51 -17.17 1.45
CA LYS A 50 -10.76 -16.63 2.02
C LYS A 50 -11.22 -15.43 1.17
N PRO A 51 -12.49 -15.35 0.76
CA PRO A 51 -12.99 -14.22 -0.02
C PRO A 51 -12.87 -12.91 0.76
N LEU A 52 -12.52 -11.83 0.06
CA LEU A 52 -12.46 -10.49 0.62
C LEU A 52 -13.88 -9.99 0.95
N ASN A 53 -14.04 -9.30 2.07
CA ASN A 53 -15.29 -8.65 2.43
C ASN A 53 -15.64 -7.57 1.39
N LEU A 54 -16.89 -7.56 0.90
CA LEU A 54 -17.39 -6.58 -0.08
C LEU A 54 -17.23 -5.12 0.36
N ASN A 55 -17.22 -4.85 1.67
CA ASN A 55 -17.04 -3.50 2.22
C ASN A 55 -15.56 -3.05 2.24
N LEU A 56 -14.62 -3.97 2.01
CA LEU A 56 -13.21 -3.65 1.96
C LEU A 56 -12.81 -3.40 0.51
N PRO A 57 -12.30 -2.20 0.16
CA PRO A 57 -11.85 -1.94 -1.19
C PRO A 57 -10.62 -2.81 -1.48
N LEU A 58 -10.55 -3.36 -2.70
CA LEU A 58 -9.34 -3.95 -3.24
C LEU A 58 -8.56 -2.86 -3.98
N LEU A 59 -7.51 -2.34 -3.33
CA LEU A 59 -6.64 -1.30 -3.86
C LEU A 59 -5.34 -1.93 -4.38
N GLY A 60 -4.80 -1.40 -5.49
CA GLY A 60 -3.56 -1.86 -6.09
C GLY A 60 -3.78 -2.70 -7.36
N PRO A 61 -2.73 -3.38 -7.87
CA PRO A 61 -1.35 -3.43 -7.36
C PRO A 61 -0.57 -2.11 -7.52
N ARG A 62 -1.06 -1.22 -8.40
CA ARG A 62 -0.55 0.14 -8.57
C ARG A 62 -1.33 1.12 -7.72
N PHE A 63 -0.67 1.71 -6.73
CA PHE A 63 -1.26 2.70 -5.83
C PHE A 63 -0.96 4.09 -6.37
N ILE A 64 -2.02 4.84 -6.65
CA ILE A 64 -1.93 6.22 -7.17
C ILE A 64 -2.34 7.15 -6.03
N PRO A 65 -1.49 8.11 -5.64
CA PRO A 65 -1.84 9.07 -4.60
C PRO A 65 -2.98 9.98 -5.09
N PRO A 66 -3.84 10.48 -4.18
CA PRO A 66 -4.91 11.39 -4.55
C PRO A 66 -4.35 12.65 -5.21
N SER A 67 -4.78 12.93 -6.44
CA SER A 67 -4.45 14.18 -7.11
C SER A 67 -5.27 15.35 -6.56
N TYR A 68 -4.84 16.58 -6.88
CA TYR A 68 -5.56 17.83 -6.56
C TYR A 68 -7.05 17.77 -6.91
N LEU A 69 -7.39 17.24 -8.08
CA LEU A 69 -8.77 17.11 -8.54
C LEU A 69 -9.61 16.25 -7.58
N HIS A 70 -9.03 15.19 -7.02
CA HIS A 70 -9.72 14.36 -6.04
C HIS A 70 -9.98 15.11 -4.74
N ALA A 71 -9.03 15.93 -4.27
CA ALA A 71 -9.21 16.74 -3.07
C ALA A 71 -10.30 17.80 -3.27
N GLN A 72 -10.29 18.50 -4.41
CA GLN A 72 -11.26 19.53 -4.77
C GLN A 72 -12.70 18.97 -4.89
N ARG A 73 -12.85 17.75 -5.41
CA ARG A 73 -14.17 17.13 -5.56
C ARG A 73 -14.73 16.55 -4.26
N ARG A 74 -13.89 16.22 -3.30
CA ARG A 74 -14.31 15.57 -2.04
C ARG A 74 -14.60 16.55 -0.91
N ASN A 75 -13.98 17.73 -0.91
CA ASN A 75 -14.11 18.71 0.16
C ASN A 75 -14.53 20.08 -0.40
N ALA A 76 -15.50 20.73 0.25
CA ALA A 76 -15.95 22.07 -0.12
C ALA A 76 -14.84 23.14 0.04
N ALA A 77 -13.93 22.94 1.00
CA ALA A 77 -12.74 23.76 1.21
C ALA A 77 -11.52 22.84 1.43
N PRO A 78 -10.85 22.40 0.36
CA PRO A 78 -9.74 21.45 0.47
C PRO A 78 -8.47 22.12 1.01
N GLU A 79 -7.90 21.57 2.08
CA GLU A 79 -6.54 21.92 2.49
C GLU A 79 -5.55 21.25 1.52
N ILE A 80 -5.11 22.00 0.51
CA ILE A 80 -4.21 21.49 -0.51
C ILE A 80 -2.78 21.51 0.02
N LYS A 81 -2.28 20.35 0.44
CA LYS A 81 -0.86 20.17 0.76
C LYS A 81 -0.10 19.83 -0.52
N PRO A 82 0.81 20.70 -1.01
CA PRO A 82 1.53 20.45 -2.25
C PRO A 82 2.34 19.16 -2.18
N ASP A 83 2.82 18.77 -1.00
CA ASP A 83 3.56 17.53 -0.79
C ASP A 83 2.80 16.28 -1.25
N ALA A 84 1.50 16.23 -0.99
CA ALA A 84 0.65 15.12 -1.42
C ALA A 84 0.51 15.06 -2.95
N ALA A 85 0.60 16.21 -3.63
CA ALA A 85 0.51 16.29 -5.09
C ALA A 85 1.79 15.81 -5.80
N TYR A 86 2.95 15.85 -5.13
CA TYR A 86 4.23 15.36 -5.65
C TYR A 86 4.51 13.89 -5.33
N LEU A 87 3.60 13.21 -4.63
CA LEU A 87 3.71 11.78 -4.40
C LEU A 87 3.73 11.03 -5.74
N LYS A 88 4.65 10.08 -5.84
CA LYS A 88 4.77 9.21 -7.01
C LYS A 88 3.92 7.95 -6.81
N PRO A 89 3.27 7.44 -7.88
CA PRO A 89 2.61 6.14 -7.84
C PRO A 89 3.58 5.03 -7.43
N VAL A 90 3.07 4.06 -6.67
CA VAL A 90 3.86 2.94 -6.15
C VAL A 90 3.26 1.63 -6.65
N ASN A 91 4.07 0.82 -7.32
CA ASN A 91 3.69 -0.56 -7.67
C ASN A 91 4.17 -1.50 -6.57
N ILE A 92 3.25 -2.27 -6.00
CA ILE A 92 3.58 -3.32 -5.03
C ILE A 92 3.61 -4.67 -5.72
N VAL A 93 4.72 -5.37 -5.55
CA VAL A 93 4.87 -6.78 -5.94
C VAL A 93 4.65 -7.64 -4.71
N HIS A 94 3.49 -8.30 -4.63
CA HIS A 94 3.09 -9.13 -3.48
C HIS A 94 2.21 -10.30 -3.94
N PRO A 95 2.28 -11.50 -3.33
CA PRO A 95 1.48 -12.67 -3.73
C PRO A 95 -0.03 -12.41 -3.78
N VAL A 96 -0.55 -11.50 -2.95
CA VAL A 96 -1.95 -11.05 -2.98
C VAL A 96 -2.39 -10.54 -4.36
N PHE A 97 -1.50 -9.92 -5.13
CA PHE A 97 -1.81 -9.38 -6.45
C PHE A 97 -1.26 -10.22 -7.61
N TYR A 98 -0.25 -11.05 -7.34
CA TYR A 98 0.41 -11.89 -8.35
C TYR A 98 0.58 -13.34 -7.84
N PRO A 99 -0.52 -14.04 -7.48
CA PRO A 99 -0.42 -15.37 -6.89
C PRO A 99 0.24 -16.37 -7.83
N ASP A 100 -0.12 -16.33 -9.12
CA ASP A 100 0.33 -17.30 -10.12
C ASP A 100 1.84 -17.28 -10.38
N VAL A 101 2.48 -16.11 -10.18
CA VAL A 101 3.90 -15.88 -10.48
C VAL A 101 4.77 -15.99 -9.23
N LEU A 102 4.25 -15.55 -8.07
CA LEU A 102 5.06 -15.45 -6.84
C LEU A 102 4.90 -16.65 -5.90
N GLU A 103 3.84 -17.45 -6.02
CA GLU A 103 3.67 -18.65 -5.19
C GLU A 103 4.48 -19.85 -5.70
N LYS A 104 4.94 -19.80 -6.95
CA LYS A 104 5.78 -20.83 -7.56
C LYS A 104 7.21 -20.31 -7.64
N CYS A 105 8.15 -21.02 -7.04
CA CYS A 105 9.56 -20.72 -7.22
C CYS A 105 9.91 -20.92 -8.71
N PRO A 106 10.51 -19.94 -9.40
CA PRO A 106 10.93 -20.12 -10.78
C PRO A 106 11.93 -21.30 -10.85
N ARG A 107 11.69 -22.21 -11.80
CA ARG A 107 12.55 -23.36 -12.06
C ARG A 107 13.71 -22.98 -12.96
#